data_AF-A0A6J4KQS8-F1
#
_entry.id   AF-A0A6J4KQS8-F1
#
_cell.length_a   1.000
_cell.length_b   1.000
_cell.length_c   1.000
_cell.angle_alpha   90.00
_cell.angle_beta   90.00
_cell.angle_gamma   90.00
#
_symmetry.space_group_name_H-M   'P 1'
#
loop_
_entity.id
_entity.type
_entity.pdbx_description
1 polymer ?
#
loop_
_entity_poly.entity_id
_entity_poly.type
_entity_poly.pdbx_seq_one_letter_code
_entity_poly.pdbx_strand_id
1 'polypeptide(L)'
;MTIRYLLPLAFVLSVSGCAKNDNASADATTTGTAAATTAAADVSDDADAGKGSIKVQITGGAHAGTYDIADTDGCSYGLTSKASWGNQFSRDSKDPRELSSVQLIVPDAKAAAAGTDAFLVMVAFGPMFGEGATSYTINTQNGAGGTDAKGKGTVKVDDRGNSGTVNFDGTTA
;
A
#
# COMPACT_ATOMS: atom_id res chain seq x y z
N MET A 1 -32.50 -20.66 -13.21
CA MET A 1 -31.68 -20.19 -12.08
C MET A 1 -30.24 -20.14 -12.56
N THR A 2 -29.80 -19.00 -13.09
CA THR A 2 -28.46 -18.86 -13.69
C THR A 2 -27.46 -18.60 -12.57
N ILE A 3 -26.65 -19.59 -12.21
CA ILE A 3 -25.54 -19.42 -11.27
C ILE A 3 -24.53 -18.50 -11.97
N ARG A 4 -24.55 -17.21 -11.64
CA ARG A 4 -23.49 -16.28 -12.00
C ARG A 4 -22.30 -16.62 -11.11
N TYR A 5 -21.39 -17.42 -11.62
CA TYR A 5 -20.07 -17.56 -11.02
C TYR A 5 -19.43 -16.17 -11.03
N LEU A 6 -19.40 -15.51 -9.86
CA LEU A 6 -18.52 -14.36 -9.63
C LEU A 6 -17.11 -14.90 -9.77
N LEU A 7 -16.49 -14.67 -10.93
CA LEU A 7 -15.10 -15.04 -11.09
C LEU A 7 -14.30 -14.26 -10.05
N PRO A 8 -13.43 -14.94 -9.29
CA PRO A 8 -12.52 -14.29 -8.38
C PRO A 8 -11.76 -13.17 -9.11
N LEU A 9 -11.83 -11.92 -8.64
CA LEU A 9 -11.04 -10.83 -9.24
C LEU A 9 -9.59 -10.98 -8.80
N ALA A 10 -8.69 -11.21 -9.75
CA ALA A 10 -7.25 -11.18 -9.48
C ALA A 10 -6.69 -9.76 -9.68
N PHE A 11 -5.87 -9.34 -8.72
CA PHE A 11 -5.25 -8.03 -8.64
C PHE A 11 -3.73 -8.18 -8.70
N VAL A 12 -3.09 -7.37 -9.55
CA VAL A 12 -1.65 -7.11 -9.46
C VAL A 12 -1.45 -5.65 -9.12
N LEU A 13 -0.82 -5.37 -7.98
CA LEU A 13 -0.44 -4.01 -7.59
C LEU A 13 1.08 -3.91 -7.58
N SER A 14 1.61 -2.96 -8.34
CA SER A 14 2.99 -2.52 -8.21
C SER A 14 3.08 -1.08 -7.77
N VAL A 15 3.74 -0.82 -6.65
CA VAL A 15 4.06 0.54 -6.18
C VAL A 15 5.55 0.75 -6.39
N SER A 16 5.99 1.88 -6.95
CA SER A 16 7.42 2.18 -7.10
C SER A 16 7.74 3.63 -6.75
N GLY A 17 8.90 3.86 -6.13
CA GLY A 17 9.48 5.19 -5.98
C GLY A 17 9.12 5.96 -4.70
N CYS A 18 8.55 5.33 -3.67
CA CYS A 18 8.12 6.05 -2.47
C CYS A 18 9.25 6.54 -1.57
N ALA A 19 9.42 7.85 -1.43
CA ALA A 19 10.19 8.41 -0.33
C ALA A 19 9.51 8.23 1.03
N LYS A 20 10.34 8.15 2.07
CA LYS A 20 9.94 7.94 3.46
C LYS A 20 9.26 9.19 4.00
N ASN A 21 7.93 9.14 4.18
CA ASN A 21 7.22 10.15 4.96
C ASN A 21 7.18 9.70 6.42
N ASP A 22 8.16 10.16 7.20
CA ASP A 22 8.25 9.91 8.63
C ASP A 22 7.17 10.69 9.39
N ASN A 23 5.95 10.16 9.39
CA ASN A 23 4.91 10.59 10.32
C ASN A 23 5.03 9.88 11.69
N ALA A 24 6.20 9.33 12.00
CA ALA A 24 6.51 8.78 13.31
C ALA A 24 6.69 9.95 14.29
N SER A 25 5.69 10.17 15.13
CA SER A 25 5.72 11.12 16.24
C SER A 25 7.07 11.06 16.96
N ALA A 26 7.79 12.19 16.93
CA ALA A 26 9.08 12.36 17.57
C ALA A 26 8.92 12.19 19.08
N ASP A 27 9.52 11.14 19.64
CA ASP A 27 9.85 11.11 21.06
C ASP A 27 11.37 11.04 21.17
N ALA A 28 11.95 12.22 21.35
CA ALA A 28 13.36 12.42 21.57
C ALA A 28 13.69 12.09 23.03
N THR A 29 14.57 11.12 23.26
CA THR A 29 15.35 11.09 24.50
C THR A 29 16.79 10.73 24.15
N THR A 30 17.61 11.77 24.10
CA THR A 30 19.05 11.70 23.89
C THR A 30 19.75 11.80 25.25
N THR A 31 20.53 10.79 25.62
CA THR A 31 21.60 10.95 26.61
C THR A 31 22.72 9.95 26.34
N GLY A 32 23.94 10.44 26.09
CA GLY A 32 25.17 9.64 26.23
C GLY A 32 26.30 9.82 25.19
N THR A 33 26.91 11.01 25.17
CA THR A 33 28.36 11.30 25.04
C THR A 33 29.30 10.52 24.08
N ALA A 34 29.60 11.18 22.94
CA ALA A 34 30.87 11.42 22.22
C ALA A 34 32.13 10.51 22.29
N ALA A 35 32.62 10.11 21.09
CA ALA A 35 33.98 10.31 20.49
C ALA A 35 34.16 9.31 19.32
N ALA A 36 34.74 9.55 18.13
CA ALA A 36 35.38 10.70 17.50
C ALA A 36 35.29 10.56 15.96
N THR A 37 35.23 11.71 15.30
CA THR A 37 35.45 12.08 13.89
C THR A 37 35.93 11.04 12.85
N THR A 38 35.12 10.85 11.80
CA THR A 38 35.57 10.87 10.39
C THR A 38 34.42 11.43 9.54
N ALA A 39 34.76 12.32 8.59
CA ALA A 39 33.87 13.18 7.81
C ALA A 39 32.48 12.59 7.50
N ALA A 40 31.45 13.18 8.11
CA ALA A 40 30.08 13.06 7.61
C ALA A 40 30.02 13.84 6.30
N ALA A 41 29.83 13.12 5.19
CA ALA A 41 29.26 13.73 4.00
C ALA A 41 27.94 14.37 4.45
N ASP A 42 27.82 15.67 4.18
CA ASP A 42 26.61 16.45 4.31
C ASP A 42 25.51 15.70 3.52
N VAL A 43 24.64 14.98 4.24
CA VAL A 43 23.44 14.40 3.65
C VAL A 43 22.50 15.57 3.55
N SER A 44 22.48 16.22 2.39
CA SER A 44 21.44 17.18 2.06
C SER A 44 20.09 16.47 2.24
N ASP A 45 19.32 16.89 3.23
CA ASP A 45 17.92 16.54 3.49
C ASP A 45 16.98 17.13 2.42
N ASP A 46 17.38 17.07 1.16
CA ASP A 46 16.68 17.66 0.02
C ASP A 46 16.77 16.75 -1.22
N ALA A 47 16.75 15.43 -0.99
CA ALA A 47 16.30 14.52 -2.02
C ALA A 47 14.77 14.66 -2.06
N ASP A 48 14.28 15.41 -3.05
CA ASP A 48 12.90 15.38 -3.56
C ASP A 48 12.29 14.02 -3.20
N ALA A 49 11.36 14.03 -2.26
CA ALA A 49 10.74 12.84 -1.72
C ALA A 49 9.97 12.18 -2.87
N GLY A 50 10.68 11.37 -3.65
CA GLY A 50 10.32 10.95 -4.99
C GLY A 50 8.83 10.63 -5.08
N LYS A 51 8.17 11.34 -5.99
CA LYS A 51 6.79 11.10 -6.40
C LYS A 51 6.61 9.61 -6.72
N GLY A 52 5.78 8.91 -5.94
CA GLY A 52 5.56 7.47 -6.11
C GLY A 52 4.58 7.19 -7.26
N SER A 53 4.63 5.98 -7.81
CA SER A 53 3.63 5.50 -8.78
C SER A 53 2.93 4.25 -8.29
N ILE A 54 1.67 4.07 -8.68
CA ILE A 54 0.81 2.93 -8.36
C ILE A 54 0.26 2.38 -9.68
N LYS A 55 0.49 1.09 -9.94
CA LYS A 55 -0.14 0.37 -11.04
C LYS A 55 -1.03 -0.73 -10.51
N VAL A 56 -2.33 -0.65 -10.78
CA VAL A 56 -3.33 -1.67 -10.43
C VAL A 56 -3.78 -2.38 -11.71
N GLN A 57 -3.63 -3.70 -11.77
CA GLN A 57 -4.20 -4.53 -12.83
C GLN A 57 -5.31 -5.40 -12.26
N ILE A 58 -6.49 -5.35 -12.89
CA ILE A 58 -7.66 -6.13 -12.52
C ILE A 58 -8.05 -6.97 -13.73
N THR A 59 -8.12 -8.28 -13.55
CA THR A 59 -8.31 -9.22 -14.67
C THR A 59 -9.76 -9.66 -14.89
N GLY A 60 -10.68 -9.34 -13.98
CA GLY A 60 -12.09 -9.75 -14.03
C GLY A 60 -13.06 -8.74 -13.46
N GLY A 61 -14.36 -8.96 -13.69
CA GLY A 61 -15.43 -8.09 -13.19
C GLY A 61 -15.64 -6.79 -13.99
N ALA A 62 -16.50 -5.90 -13.48
CA ALA A 62 -16.87 -4.66 -14.16
C ALA A 62 -15.73 -3.63 -14.27
N HIS A 63 -14.72 -3.76 -13.41
CA HIS A 63 -13.54 -2.89 -13.33
C HIS A 63 -12.28 -3.55 -13.87
N ALA A 64 -12.41 -4.58 -14.73
CA ALA A 64 -11.24 -5.16 -15.39
C ALA A 64 -10.51 -4.10 -16.22
N GLY A 65 -9.19 -4.01 -16.06
CA GLY A 65 -8.37 -2.95 -16.65
C GLY A 65 -7.00 -2.81 -15.98
N THR A 66 -6.17 -1.95 -16.57
CA THR A 66 -4.93 -1.47 -15.97
C THR A 66 -5.09 0.00 -15.63
N TYR A 67 -4.70 0.38 -14.42
CA TYR A 67 -4.81 1.72 -13.88
C TYR A 67 -3.44 2.15 -13.39
N ASP A 68 -2.84 3.13 -14.07
CA ASP A 68 -1.54 3.69 -13.72
C ASP A 68 -1.76 5.09 -13.12
N ILE A 69 -1.25 5.28 -11.90
CA ILE A 69 -1.28 6.55 -11.17
C ILE A 69 0.18 6.97 -10.96
N ALA A 70 0.51 8.18 -11.37
CA ALA A 70 1.78 8.83 -11.06
C ALA A 70 1.60 9.83 -9.91
N ASP A 71 2.72 10.34 -9.41
CA ASP A 71 2.75 11.47 -8.49
C ASP A 71 2.04 11.29 -7.14
N THR A 72 1.99 10.06 -6.65
CA THR A 72 1.38 9.70 -5.36
C THR A 72 2.27 10.10 -4.17
N ASP A 73 1.63 10.36 -3.02
CA ASP A 73 2.25 10.85 -1.77
C ASP A 73 3.13 9.81 -1.03
N GLY A 74 3.62 8.80 -1.76
CA GLY A 74 4.64 7.88 -1.29
C GLY A 74 4.12 6.77 -0.38
N CYS A 75 5.02 6.26 0.46
CA CYS A 75 4.77 5.09 1.30
C CYS A 75 4.89 5.50 2.77
N SER A 76 4.08 4.88 3.61
CA SER A 76 4.01 5.16 5.04
C SER A 76 4.63 4.01 5.83
N TYR A 77 5.26 4.38 6.95
CA TYR A 77 5.77 3.44 7.95
C TYR A 77 5.06 3.71 9.26
N GLY A 78 4.84 2.66 10.07
CA GLY A 78 4.33 2.88 11.42
C GLY A 78 2.81 3.02 11.54
N LEU A 79 2.04 2.91 10.46
CA LEU A 79 0.61 3.24 10.43
C LEU A 79 -0.25 2.39 11.38
N THR A 80 -0.02 1.07 11.41
CA THR A 80 -0.77 0.14 12.27
C THR A 80 0.09 -0.54 13.33
N SER A 81 1.41 -0.55 13.12
CA SER A 81 2.42 -1.03 14.06
C SER A 81 3.76 -0.39 13.72
N LYS A 82 4.73 -0.39 14.64
CA LYS A 82 6.10 0.10 14.37
C LYS A 82 6.78 -0.60 13.19
N ALA A 83 6.39 -1.83 12.88
CA ALA A 83 6.93 -2.63 11.78
C ALA A 83 6.11 -2.51 10.48
N SER A 84 4.96 -1.84 10.54
CA SER A 84 4.03 -1.77 9.42
C SER A 84 4.55 -0.86 8.31
N TRP A 85 4.19 -1.25 7.10
CA TRP A 85 4.44 -0.54 5.86
C TRP A 85 3.11 -0.35 5.15
N GLY A 86 2.91 0.79 4.50
CA GLY A 86 1.70 1.06 3.74
C GLY A 86 1.90 1.97 2.55
N ASN A 87 0.88 1.99 1.69
CA ASN A 87 0.74 2.97 0.64
C ASN A 87 -0.74 3.34 0.54
N GLN A 88 -1.00 4.60 0.26
CA GLN A 88 -2.34 5.14 0.21
C GLN A 88 -2.45 6.17 -0.91
N PHE A 89 -3.51 6.04 -1.68
CA PHE A 89 -3.92 6.97 -2.71
C PHE A 89 -5.42 7.18 -2.60
N SER A 90 -5.85 8.42 -2.78
CA SER A 90 -7.25 8.77 -2.89
C SER A 90 -7.42 9.98 -3.79
N ARG A 91 -8.50 10.00 -4.57
CA ARG A 91 -8.99 11.17 -5.29
C ARG A 91 -10.50 11.15 -5.33
N ASP A 92 -11.09 12.32 -5.45
CA ASP A 92 -12.50 12.42 -5.77
C ASP A 92 -12.73 12.00 -7.22
N SER A 93 -13.69 11.11 -7.44
CA SER A 93 -14.19 10.78 -8.77
C SER A 93 -15.71 10.71 -8.76
N LYS A 94 -16.33 11.09 -9.88
CA LYS A 94 -17.76 10.88 -10.14
C LYS A 94 -17.99 9.77 -11.16
N ASP A 95 -16.94 9.30 -11.83
CA ASP A 95 -17.05 8.21 -12.81
C ASP A 95 -16.98 6.87 -12.07
N PRO A 96 -18.05 6.06 -12.09
CA PRO A 96 -18.07 4.77 -11.40
C PRO A 96 -16.97 3.80 -11.85
N ARG A 97 -16.30 4.04 -12.99
CA ARG A 97 -15.21 3.19 -13.52
C ARG A 97 -13.81 3.69 -13.19
N GLU A 98 -13.69 4.90 -12.64
CA GLU A 98 -12.41 5.51 -12.36
C GLU A 98 -11.91 5.06 -10.98
N LEU A 99 -10.64 4.63 -10.92
CA LEU A 99 -9.98 4.24 -9.68
C LEU A 99 -9.90 5.46 -8.74
N SER A 100 -10.59 5.42 -7.61
CA SER A 100 -10.69 6.53 -6.67
C SER A 100 -9.86 6.35 -5.41
N SER A 101 -9.57 5.10 -5.01
CA SER A 101 -8.68 4.87 -3.87
C SER A 101 -7.93 3.54 -3.97
N VAL A 102 -6.69 3.55 -3.48
CA VAL A 102 -5.87 2.37 -3.19
C VAL A 102 -5.34 2.52 -1.77
N GLN A 103 -5.53 1.50 -0.94
CA GLN A 103 -4.90 1.41 0.37
C GLN A 103 -4.26 0.04 0.50
N LEU A 104 -2.97 0.00 0.82
CA LEU A 104 -2.24 -1.21 1.15
C LEU A 104 -1.63 -1.06 2.54
N ILE A 105 -1.79 -2.10 3.36
CA ILE A 105 -1.17 -2.22 4.68
C ILE A 105 -0.52 -3.59 4.81
N VAL A 106 0.78 -3.59 5.08
CA VAL A 106 1.58 -4.76 5.41
C VAL A 106 2.00 -4.64 6.88
N PRO A 107 1.58 -5.55 7.78
CA PRO A 107 1.86 -5.43 9.22
C PRO A 107 3.34 -5.45 9.60
N ASP A 108 4.16 -6.12 8.79
CA ASP A 108 5.60 -6.29 8.99
C ASP A 108 6.33 -6.28 7.64
N ALA A 109 7.01 -5.17 7.35
CA ALA A 109 7.78 -4.98 6.12
C ALA A 109 8.93 -5.99 5.96
N LYS A 110 9.56 -6.36 7.08
CA LYS A 110 10.71 -7.28 7.10
C LYS A 110 10.27 -8.70 6.78
N ALA A 111 9.13 -9.13 7.32
CA ALA A 111 8.51 -10.40 6.95
C ALA A 111 8.10 -10.40 5.46
N ALA A 112 7.57 -9.28 4.98
CA ALA A 112 7.16 -9.15 3.58
C ALA A 112 8.31 -9.10 2.58
N ALA A 113 9.56 -8.87 2.99
CA ALA A 113 10.72 -8.91 2.09
C ALA A 113 10.90 -10.29 1.42
N ALA A 114 10.52 -11.37 2.11
CA ALA A 114 10.52 -12.73 1.57
C ALA A 114 9.19 -13.12 0.89
N GLY A 115 8.18 -12.25 0.93
CA GLY A 115 6.80 -12.58 0.63
C GLY A 115 6.02 -12.92 1.91
N THR A 116 4.85 -12.32 2.08
CA THR A 116 3.92 -12.62 3.18
C THR A 116 2.50 -12.70 2.68
N ASP A 117 1.72 -13.58 3.30
CA ASP A 117 0.28 -13.69 3.05
C ASP A 117 -0.52 -12.80 4.00
N ALA A 118 0.11 -12.06 4.91
CA ALA A 118 -0.57 -11.17 5.85
C ALA A 118 -0.56 -9.71 5.36
N PHE A 119 -1.68 -9.25 4.82
CA PHE A 119 -1.84 -7.87 4.34
C PHE A 119 -3.31 -7.47 4.26
N LEU A 120 -3.54 -6.17 4.13
CA LEU A 120 -4.82 -5.59 3.75
C LEU A 120 -4.60 -4.80 2.47
N VAL A 121 -5.42 -5.03 1.46
CA VAL A 121 -5.56 -4.14 0.31
C VAL A 121 -7.02 -3.78 0.09
N MET A 122 -7.26 -2.50 -0.16
CA MET A 122 -8.55 -1.97 -0.55
C MET A 122 -8.38 -1.17 -1.84
N VAL A 123 -9.22 -1.47 -2.83
CA VAL A 123 -9.26 -0.78 -4.12
C VAL A 123 -10.68 -0.29 -4.34
N ALA A 124 -10.86 1.01 -4.53
CA ALA A 124 -12.17 1.63 -4.71
C ALA A 124 -12.30 2.33 -6.07
N PHE A 125 -13.50 2.27 -6.64
CA PHE A 125 -13.90 2.89 -7.90
C PHE A 125 -15.11 3.80 -7.69
N GLY A 126 -15.17 4.89 -8.45
CA GLY A 126 -16.28 5.83 -8.37
C GLY A 126 -16.22 6.78 -7.17
N PRO A 127 -17.36 7.38 -6.81
CA PRO A 127 -17.47 8.26 -5.66
C PRO A 127 -16.90 7.65 -4.39
N MET A 128 -16.24 8.46 -3.57
CA MET A 128 -15.70 8.02 -2.28
C MET A 128 -16.82 7.52 -1.34
N PHE A 129 -18.01 8.12 -1.44
CA PHE A 129 -19.20 7.76 -0.68
C PHE A 129 -20.45 7.79 -1.55
N GLY A 130 -21.40 6.89 -1.27
CA GLY A 130 -22.74 6.92 -1.86
C GLY A 130 -22.92 6.00 -3.07
N GLU A 131 -23.94 6.30 -3.88
CA GLU A 131 -24.32 5.50 -5.04
C GLU A 131 -23.23 5.55 -6.13
N GLY A 132 -22.90 4.38 -6.70
CA GLY A 132 -21.83 4.25 -7.69
C GLY A 132 -20.44 3.97 -7.11
N ALA A 133 -20.27 4.00 -5.78
CA ALA A 133 -19.05 3.56 -5.13
C ALA A 133 -18.93 2.03 -5.18
N THR A 134 -17.79 1.51 -5.66
CA THR A 134 -17.48 0.07 -5.61
C THR A 134 -16.14 -0.13 -4.91
N SER A 135 -16.08 -1.02 -3.91
CA SER A 135 -14.82 -1.37 -3.25
C SER A 135 -14.55 -2.87 -3.31
N TYR A 136 -13.27 -3.20 -3.48
CA TYR A 136 -12.72 -4.54 -3.42
C TYR A 136 -11.75 -4.59 -2.25
N THR A 137 -11.91 -5.58 -1.37
CA THR A 137 -11.04 -5.76 -0.20
C THR A 137 -10.49 -7.16 -0.19
N ILE A 138 -9.17 -7.26 0.01
CA ILE A 138 -8.52 -8.50 0.44
C ILE A 138 -7.90 -8.21 1.79
N ASN A 139 -8.35 -8.93 2.80
CA ASN A 139 -7.82 -8.84 4.15
C ASN A 139 -7.45 -10.24 4.63
N THR A 140 -6.17 -10.47 4.78
CA THR A 140 -5.59 -11.74 5.21
C THR A 140 -4.85 -11.60 6.54
N GLN A 141 -4.95 -10.43 7.20
CA GLN A 141 -4.33 -10.19 8.49
C GLN A 141 -5.03 -11.01 9.58
N ASN A 142 -4.31 -11.91 10.23
CA ASN A 142 -4.82 -12.63 11.39
C ASN A 142 -4.84 -11.70 12.62
N GLY A 143 -6.03 -11.46 13.20
CA GLY A 143 -6.16 -11.00 14.58
C GLY A 143 -5.94 -9.52 14.89
N ALA A 144 -5.93 -8.60 13.92
CA ALA A 144 -5.73 -7.16 14.16
C ALA A 144 -6.89 -6.28 13.66
N GLY A 145 -8.14 -6.70 13.89
CA GLY A 145 -9.32 -5.84 13.70
C GLY A 145 -10.15 -6.07 12.42
N GLY A 146 -9.79 -7.03 11.57
CA GLY A 146 -10.64 -7.52 10.48
C GLY A 146 -11.39 -8.78 10.92
N THR A 147 -12.69 -8.71 11.12
CA THR A 147 -13.48 -9.83 11.67
C THR A 147 -13.73 -10.98 10.69
N ASP A 148 -13.33 -10.87 9.42
CA ASP A 148 -13.35 -11.99 8.48
C ASP A 148 -12.14 -11.91 7.54
N ALA A 149 -11.30 -12.95 7.50
CA ALA A 149 -10.35 -13.10 6.41
C ALA A 149 -11.14 -13.16 5.09
N LYS A 150 -10.86 -12.24 4.16
CA LYS A 150 -11.53 -12.17 2.86
C LYS A 150 -10.48 -12.15 1.77
N GLY A 151 -10.64 -13.05 0.81
CA GLY A 151 -9.68 -13.24 -0.27
C GLY A 151 -8.43 -13.99 0.14
N LYS A 152 -7.45 -14.01 -0.75
CA LYS A 152 -6.14 -14.65 -0.60
C LYS A 152 -5.12 -13.91 -1.44
N GLY A 153 -3.84 -14.06 -1.15
CA GLY A 153 -2.77 -13.49 -1.97
C GLY A 153 -1.45 -13.48 -1.24
N THR A 154 -0.45 -12.89 -1.88
CA THR A 154 0.89 -12.70 -1.33
C THR A 154 1.36 -11.30 -1.69
N VAL A 155 2.01 -10.63 -0.74
CA VAL A 155 2.68 -9.34 -0.96
C VAL A 155 4.17 -9.46 -0.67
N LYS A 156 4.97 -8.85 -1.55
CA LYS A 156 6.41 -8.69 -1.35
C LYS A 156 6.77 -7.22 -1.32
N VAL A 157 7.43 -6.79 -0.25
CA VAL A 157 7.92 -5.42 -0.09
C VAL A 157 9.44 -5.42 -0.26
N ASP A 158 9.93 -4.76 -1.30
CA ASP A 158 11.34 -4.41 -1.47
C ASP A 158 11.53 -2.97 -0.95
N ASP A 159 11.75 -2.87 0.36
CA ASP A 159 12.04 -1.62 1.04
C ASP A 159 13.53 -1.28 0.94
N ARG A 160 13.85 -0.12 0.38
CA ARG A 160 15.21 0.41 0.19
C ARG A 160 15.43 1.68 1.01
N GLY A 161 14.67 1.88 2.09
CA GLY A 161 14.74 3.03 2.99
C GLY A 161 14.04 4.26 2.42
N ASN A 162 14.63 4.88 1.38
CA ASN A 162 14.10 6.09 0.73
C ASN A 162 13.30 5.80 -0.55
N SER A 163 13.18 4.52 -0.92
CA SER A 163 12.33 4.08 -2.01
C SER A 163 11.79 2.69 -1.67
N GLY A 164 10.61 2.35 -2.18
CA GLY A 164 10.05 1.02 -2.01
C GLY A 164 9.54 0.50 -3.35
N THR A 165 9.57 -0.82 -3.53
CA THR A 165 8.73 -1.48 -4.52
C THR A 165 7.87 -2.52 -3.85
N VAL A 166 6.56 -2.48 -4.09
CA VAL A 166 5.68 -3.57 -3.66
C VAL A 166 5.20 -4.31 -4.87
N ASN A 167 5.21 -5.63 -4.79
CA ASN A 167 4.47 -6.48 -5.71
C ASN A 167 3.44 -7.27 -4.91
N PHE A 168 2.20 -7.18 -5.32
CA PHE A 168 1.09 -7.89 -4.73
C PHE A 168 0.36 -8.67 -5.81
N ASP A 169 0.04 -9.93 -5.52
CA ASP A 169 -0.90 -10.76 -6.27
C ASP A 169 -1.95 -11.27 -5.30
N GLY A 170 -3.22 -11.08 -5.62
CA GLY A 170 -4.28 -11.61 -4.78
C GLY A 170 -5.64 -11.63 -5.44
N THR A 171 -6.55 -12.29 -4.75
CA THR A 171 -7.89 -12.61 -5.23
C THR A 171 -8.92 -12.31 -4.16
N THR A 172 -9.99 -11.60 -4.48
CA THR A 172 -11.13 -11.41 -3.56
C THR A 172 -11.87 -12.73 -3.29
N ALA A 173 -12.59 -12.80 -2.17
CA ALA A 173 -13.46 -13.94 -1.85
C ALA A 173 -14.64 -14.08 -2.84
#